data_AF-A0A925RXI2-F1
#
_entry.id   AF-A0A925RXI2-F1
#
_cell.length_a   1.000
_cell.length_b   1.000
_cell.length_c   1.000
_cell.angle_alpha   90.00
_cell.angle_beta   90.00
_cell.angle_gamma   90.00
#
_symmetry.space_group_name_H-M   'P 1'
#
loop_
_entity.id
_entity.type
_entity.pdbx_description
1 polymer ?
#
loop_
_entity_poly.entity_id
_entity_poly.type
_entity_poly.pdbx_seq_one_letter_code
_entity_poly.pdbx_strand_id
1 'polypeptide(L)'
;GVGFAWASILSLPYALLSDSLPAEKMGVFMGIFNFFIVIPQLAAASLLGFMLKHLLGGEPVQALMIGGISLIVAGLCVLRVRDVAMEPAAASR
;
A
#
# COMPACT_ATOMS: atom_id res chain seq x y z
N GLY A 1 13.59 8.26 -2.40
CA GLY A 1 12.24 8.20 -2.99
C GLY A 1 11.38 7.13 -2.33
N VAL A 2 11.63 5.85 -2.64
CA VAL A 2 10.81 4.71 -2.19
C VAL A 2 10.60 4.65 -0.67
N GLY A 3 11.64 4.90 0.13
CA GLY A 3 11.52 4.89 1.60
C GLY A 3 10.61 5.97 2.16
N PHE A 4 10.54 7.14 1.52
CA PHE A 4 9.66 8.24 1.96
C PHE A 4 8.19 7.90 1.66
N ALA A 5 7.93 7.34 0.47
CA ALA A 5 6.62 6.83 0.10
C ALA A 5 6.16 5.70 1.02
N TRP A 6 7.02 4.73 1.31
CA TRP A 6 6.72 3.61 2.19
C TRP A 6 6.43 4.05 3.64
N ALA A 7 7.25 4.96 4.17
CA ALA A 7 7.01 5.53 5.49
C ALA A 7 5.67 6.26 5.57
N SER A 8 5.30 7.03 4.53
CA SER A 8 4.01 7.75 4.51
C SER A 8 2.78 6.83 4.44
N ILE A 9 2.86 5.72 3.69
CA ILE A 9 1.76 4.74 3.58
C ILE A 9 1.49 4.06 4.93
N LEU A 10 2.52 3.85 5.75
CA LEU A 10 2.38 3.27 7.08
C LEU A 10 2.03 4.30 8.16
N SER A 11 2.64 5.49 8.11
CA SER A 11 2.50 6.49 9.17
C SER A 11 1.12 7.14 9.20
N LEU A 12 0.48 7.36 8.04
CA LEU A 12 -0.85 7.97 7.97
C LEU A 12 -1.94 7.16 8.67
N PRO A 13 -2.19 5.87 8.33
CA PRO A 13 -3.21 5.09 9.01
C PRO A 13 -2.86 4.83 10.47
N TYR A 14 -1.57 4.70 10.81
CA TYR A 14 -1.11 4.55 12.19
C TYR A 14 -1.40 5.81 13.02
N ALA A 15 -1.16 7.00 12.46
CA ALA A 15 -1.46 8.28 13.10
C ALA A 15 -2.97 8.45 13.33
N LEU A 16 -3.80 8.18 12.31
CA LEU A 16 -5.27 8.24 12.41
C LEU A 16 -5.81 7.30 13.50
N LEU A 17 -5.25 6.09 13.58
CA LEU A 17 -5.64 5.11 14.59
C LEU A 17 -5.19 5.52 15.99
N SER A 18 -3.97 6.04 16.14
CA SER A 18 -3.43 6.48 17.43
C SER A 18 -4.19 7.66 18.04
N ASP A 19 -4.72 8.55 17.20
CA ASP A 19 -5.44 9.76 17.63
C ASP A 19 -6.87 9.44 18.12
N SER A 20 -7.44 8.34 17.65
CA SER A 20 -8.83 7.95 17.92
C SER A 20 -8.99 6.97 19.10
N LEU A 21 -7.90 6.54 19.75
CA LEU A 21 -7.91 5.43 20.70
C LEU A 21 -7.57 5.85 22.14
N PRO A 22 -8.30 5.35 23.15
CA PRO A 22 -7.96 5.54 24.56
C PRO A 22 -6.59 4.94 24.89
N ALA A 23 -5.73 5.71 25.57
CA ALA A 23 -4.34 5.34 25.88
C ALA A 23 -4.19 3.97 26.57
N GLU A 24 -5.19 3.58 27.37
CA GLU A 24 -5.21 2.32 28.12
C GLU A 24 -5.27 1.06 27.23
N LYS A 25 -5.75 1.18 25.99
CA LYS A 25 -5.86 0.05 25.04
C LYS A 25 -5.02 0.24 23.78
N MET A 26 -4.21 1.30 23.72
CA MET A 26 -3.43 1.65 22.53
C MET A 26 -2.56 0.49 22.05
N GLY A 27 -1.88 -0.23 22.95
CA GLY A 27 -1.03 -1.37 22.58
C GLY A 27 -1.78 -2.52 21.88
N VAL A 28 -3.00 -2.83 22.32
CA VAL A 28 -3.80 -3.94 21.76
C VAL A 28 -4.29 -3.60 20.35
N PHE A 29 -4.85 -2.40 20.17
CA PHE A 29 -5.35 -1.96 18.87
C PHE A 29 -4.21 -1.72 17.86
N MET A 30 -3.05 -1.23 18.32
CA MET A 30 -1.86 -1.08 17.48
C MET A 30 -1.27 -2.42 17.03
N GLY A 31 -1.36 -3.45 17.88
CA GLY A 31 -0.99 -4.81 17.52
C GLY A 31 -1.91 -5.38 16.44
N ILE A 32 -3.23 -5.24 16.62
CA ILE A 32 -4.24 -5.68 15.64
C ILE A 32 -4.02 -5.00 14.26
N PHE A 33 -3.76 -3.70 14.23
CA PHE A 33 -3.45 -2.98 13.00
C PHE A 33 -2.20 -3.51 12.29
N ASN A 34 -1.13 -3.80 13.04
CA ASN A 34 0.07 -4.41 12.47
C ASN A 34 -0.24 -5.78 11.83
N PHE A 35 -1.09 -6.60 12.43
CA PHE A 35 -1.51 -7.87 11.80
C PHE A 35 -2.20 -7.65 10.45
N PHE A 36 -3.04 -6.63 10.32
CA PHE A 36 -3.70 -6.31 9.05
C PHE A 36 -2.75 -5.78 7.96
N ILE A 37 -1.61 -5.19 8.31
CA ILE A 37 -0.58 -4.82 7.33
C ILE A 37 0.27 -6.03 6.96
N VAL A 38 0.72 -6.76 7.98
CA VAL A 38 1.69 -7.84 7.80
C VAL A 38 1.08 -9.05 7.10
N ILE A 39 -0.16 -9.43 7.39
CA ILE A 39 -0.79 -10.62 6.77
C ILE A 39 -0.87 -10.48 5.23
N PRO A 40 -1.44 -9.39 4.68
CA PRO A 40 -1.44 -9.17 3.23
C PRO A 40 -0.03 -9.02 2.66
N GLN A 41 0.88 -8.34 3.38
CA GLN A 41 2.27 -8.19 2.92
C GLN A 41 3.00 -9.53 2.85
N LEU A 42 2.79 -10.42 3.82
CA LEU A 42 3.36 -11.77 3.83
C LEU A 42 2.78 -12.60 2.68
N ALA A 43 1.46 -12.56 2.48
CA ALA A 43 0.80 -13.23 1.36
C ALA A 43 1.34 -12.74 0.01
N ALA A 44 1.48 -11.42 -0.17
CA ALA A 44 2.04 -10.82 -1.38
C ALA A 44 3.52 -11.21 -1.58
N ALA A 45 4.34 -11.19 -0.52
CA ALA A 45 5.75 -11.59 -0.58
C ALA A 45 5.90 -13.09 -0.93
N SER A 46 5.06 -13.95 -0.35
CA SER A 46 5.03 -15.37 -0.66
C SER A 46 4.57 -15.64 -2.09
N LEU A 47 3.51 -14.97 -2.54
CA LEU A 47 3.01 -15.11 -3.91
C LEU A 47 4.04 -14.60 -4.93
N LEU A 48 4.69 -13.46 -4.64
CA LEU A 48 5.73 -12.91 -5.49
C LEU A 48 6.95 -13.85 -5.55
N GLY A 49 7.34 -14.46 -4.43
CA GLY A 49 8.40 -15.48 -4.38
C GLY A 49 8.06 -16.72 -5.21
N PHE A 50 6.81 -17.16 -5.18
CA PHE A 50 6.31 -18.25 -6.04
C PHE A 50 6.33 -17.86 -7.52
N MET A 51 5.83 -16.66 -7.85
CA MET A 51 5.82 -16.12 -9.20
C MET A 51 7.25 -16.01 -9.77
N LEU A 52 8.19 -15.50 -8.97
CA LEU A 52 9.61 -15.38 -9.33
C LEU A 52 10.23 -16.72 -9.72
N LYS A 53 9.95 -17.76 -8.93
CA LYS A 53 10.55 -19.09 -9.11
C LYS A 53 9.93 -19.85 -10.28
N HIS A 54 8.66 -19.63 -10.60
CA HIS A 54 7.93 -20.40 -11.61
C HIS A 54 7.74 -19.67 -12.95
N LEU A 55 7.57 -18.33 -12.94
CA LEU A 55 7.36 -17.53 -14.15
C LEU A 55 8.59 -16.76 -14.63
N LEU A 56 9.56 -16.44 -13.75
CA LEU A 56 10.70 -15.55 -14.07
C LEU A 56 12.08 -16.19 -13.93
N GLY A 57 12.16 -17.53 -13.87
CA GLY A 57 13.45 -18.25 -13.86
C GLY A 57 14.36 -17.98 -12.65
N GLY A 58 13.84 -17.36 -11.58
CA GLY A 58 14.57 -17.11 -10.34
C GLY A 58 15.35 -15.79 -10.26
N GLU A 59 15.24 -14.90 -11.26
CA GLU A 59 15.93 -13.59 -11.28
C GLU A 59 15.03 -12.47 -10.67
N PRO A 60 15.32 -11.96 -9.46
CA PRO A 60 14.51 -10.93 -8.80
C PRO A 60 14.38 -9.63 -9.61
N VAL A 61 15.41 -9.33 -10.40
CA VAL A 61 15.47 -8.14 -11.26
C VAL A 61 14.35 -8.16 -12.29
N GLN A 62 14.01 -9.32 -12.85
CA GLN A 62 12.94 -9.41 -13.85
C GLN A 62 11.57 -9.10 -13.23
N ALA A 63 11.33 -9.50 -11.97
CA ALA A 63 10.05 -9.20 -11.30
C ALA A 63 9.94 -7.71 -10.96
N LEU A 64 11.06 -7.09 -10.57
CA LEU A 64 11.12 -5.64 -10.35
C LEU A 64 10.86 -4.87 -11.66
N MET A 65 11.43 -5.33 -12.78
CA MET A 65 11.19 -4.74 -14.10
C MET A 65 9.72 -4.84 -14.51
N ILE A 66 9.07 -5.99 -14.33
CA ILE A 66 7.63 -6.15 -14.61
C ILE A 66 6.79 -5.22 -13.72
N GLY A 67 7.13 -5.12 -12.43
CA GLY A 67 6.48 -4.18 -11.50
C GLY A 67 6.64 -2.71 -11.92
N GLY A 68 7.84 -2.32 -12.37
CA GLY A 68 8.12 -0.98 -12.88
C GLY A 68 7.35 -0.66 -14.16
N ILE A 69 7.30 -1.59 -15.12
CA ILE A 69 6.52 -1.43 -16.36
C ILE A 69 5.03 -1.31 -16.03
N SER A 70 4.52 -2.14 -15.11
CA SER A 70 3.13 -2.07 -14.63
C SER A 70 2.80 -0.70 -14.04
N LEU A 71 3.68 -0.11 -13.24
CA LEU A 71 3.50 1.24 -12.68
C LEU A 71 3.47 2.34 -13.75
N ILE A 72 4.31 2.24 -14.78
CA ILE A 72 4.30 3.18 -15.90
C ILE A 72 2.97 3.06 -16.67
N VAL A 73 2.52 1.84 -16.94
CA VAL A 73 1.24 1.58 -17.61
C VAL A 73 0.09 2.11 -16.76
N ALA A 74 0.09 1.86 -15.44
CA ALA A 74 -0.92 2.38 -14.53
C ALA A 74 -0.95 3.92 -14.52
N GLY A 75 0.20 4.58 -14.48
CA GLY A 75 0.31 6.03 -14.59
C GLY A 75 -0.27 6.57 -15.90
N LEU A 76 0.06 5.94 -17.03
CA LEU A 76 -0.50 6.30 -18.34
C LEU A 76 -2.02 6.06 -18.42
N CYS A 77 -2.52 4.99 -17.79
CA CYS A 77 -3.95 4.71 -17.70
C CYS A 77 -4.67 5.73 -16.83
N VAL A 78 -4.09 6.15 -15.70
CA VAL A 78 -4.64 7.21 -14.84
C VAL A 78 -4.79 8.53 -15.60
N LEU A 79 -3.84 8.87 -16.48
CA LEU A 79 -3.98 10.07 -17.34
C LEU A 79 -5.17 10.00 -18.32
N ARG A 80 -5.69 8.80 -18.59
CA ARG A 80 -6.90 8.61 -19.41
C ARG A 80 -8.19 8.57 -18.60
N VAL A 81 -8.10 8.47 -17.27
CA VAL A 81 -9.29 8.56 -16.41
C VAL A 81 -9.77 10.00 -16.44
N ARG A 82 -10.98 10.23 -16.97
CA ARG A 82 -11.66 11.51 -16.82
C ARG A 82 -11.98 11.69 -15.35
N ASP A 83 -11.53 12.80 -14.77
CA ASP A 83 -11.96 13.22 -13.44
C ASP A 83 -13.49 13.32 -13.44
N VAL A 84 -14.14 12.44 -12.68
CA VAL A 84 -15.51 12.68 -12.27
C VAL A 84 -15.39 13.78 -11.25
N ALA A 85 -15.87 14.98 -11.59
CA ALA A 85 -15.86 16.11 -10.67
C ALA A 85 -16.42 15.64 -9.33
N MET A 86 -15.56 15.48 -8.33
CA MET A 86 -15.99 15.30 -6.97
C MET A 86 -16.63 16.63 -6.59
N GLU A 87 -17.96 16.64 -6.54
CA GLU A 87 -18.68 17.70 -5.83
C GLU A 87 -17.99 17.87 -4.47
N PRO A 88 -17.54 19.08 -4.11
CA PRO A 88 -16.81 19.28 -2.86
C PRO A 88 -17.72 18.85 -1.72
N ALA A 89 -17.39 17.72 -1.11
CA ALA A 89 -18.07 17.23 0.06
C ALA A 89 -17.89 18.26 1.18
N ALA A 90 -18.95 19.04 1.38
CA ALA A 90 -19.24 19.83 2.57
C ALA A 90 -18.21 20.89 2.95
N ALA A 91 -18.22 22.00 2.22
CA ALA A 91 -18.28 23.30 2.90
C ALA A 91 -19.66 23.44 3.58
N SER A 92 -19.87 22.79 4.73
CA SER A 92 -20.98 23.15 5.61
C SER A 92 -20.65 22.87 7.08
N ARG A 93 -20.14 23.94 7.71
CA ARG A 93 -20.22 24.29 9.14
C ARG A 93 -19.37 23.50 10.13
#